data_AF-A0A933NT36-F1
#
_entry.id   AF-A0A933NT36-F1
#
_cell.length_a   1.000
_cell.length_b   1.000
_cell.length_c   1.000
_cell.angle_alpha   90.00
_cell.angle_beta   90.00
_cell.angle_gamma   90.00
#
_symmetry.space_group_name_H-M   'P 1'
#
loop_
_entity.id
_entity.type
_entity.pdbx_description
1 polymer ?
#
loop_
_entity_poly.entity_id
_entity_poly.type
_entity_poly.pdbx_seq_one_letter_code
_entity_poly.pdbx_strand_id
1 'polypeptide(L)'
;VGVWVEAGPYTAIEWAARGMPGAVGRAGFMRVSDTGYLGVYETSEGARWRIESTRPASGRRGLLDEGEASNFVAAQKAVGAVVSDRYPTLAATVLPPAAGPAPSGVFDRQHSNWRPLTLGRDERSEQRDLTDRVRLVVAPGPGGRWDSWVLADSDIRQLPLAANSAAAKSAAETEGRRTIVQLAAQAPQLADELINEAAAAGTLTRELLVDVIGHRLDPADRARLADPTVQAADLSELLGATGVLTPPTTITVLAHEHVDAGQVAALIPTIGLPIADGVRALNELWDVDRVVAGQMLGATVVELREAGCTPAEMLASHPREVLRSLDARPHTWELAAATLLEAGMPVDAAVRQLAAHAPTPDAFAVAVVTIVEDPIAAYAYSARHAQPDDLAALGERYGLDPDTAAQLLADAGTHPTTAIEALTIACSGDTATVDALAERHFNQSPTPLAPVIDLTTRAVLREALPLPTATGINDLATQLANLVVPSLDPPMLANHAQPEF
;
A
#
# COMPACT_ATOMS: atom_id res chain seq x y z
N VAL A 1 -40.78 10.95 10.81
CA VAL A 1 -41.13 12.10 9.94
C VAL A 1 -40.62 11.77 8.55
N GLY A 2 -41.37 12.04 7.47
CA GLY A 2 -40.96 11.71 6.10
C GLY A 2 -41.11 10.26 5.66
N VAL A 3 -41.90 9.47 6.38
CA VAL A 3 -42.21 8.07 6.04
C VAL A 3 -43.72 7.90 5.96
N TRP A 4 -44.19 7.22 4.90
CA TRP A 4 -45.59 6.82 4.76
C TRP A 4 -45.89 5.64 5.67
N VAL A 5 -46.92 5.79 6.49
CA VAL A 5 -47.49 4.73 7.32
C VAL A 5 -48.83 4.35 6.73
N GLU A 6 -48.93 3.14 6.19
CA GLU A 6 -50.18 2.63 5.63
C GLU A 6 -51.06 1.99 6.71
N ALA A 7 -52.37 2.13 6.56
CA ALA A 7 -53.38 1.62 7.45
C ALA A 7 -54.56 1.05 6.65
N GLY A 8 -55.14 -0.04 7.15
CA GLY A 8 -56.18 -0.81 6.46
C GLY A 8 -55.62 -2.06 5.78
N PRO A 9 -56.39 -2.70 4.87
CA PRO A 9 -57.66 -2.21 4.32
C PRO A 9 -58.79 -2.22 5.36
N TYR A 10 -59.58 -1.15 5.39
CA TYR A 10 -60.80 -1.05 6.21
C TYR A 10 -62.03 -0.79 5.33
N THR A 11 -63.19 -1.19 5.82
CA THR A 11 -64.49 -0.91 5.20
C THR A 11 -64.84 0.59 5.30
N ALA A 12 -65.81 1.04 4.49
CA ALA A 12 -66.27 2.43 4.50
C ALA A 12 -66.77 2.89 5.88
N ILE A 13 -67.43 1.99 6.63
CA ILE A 13 -67.96 2.27 7.97
C ILE A 13 -66.82 2.45 8.97
N GLU A 14 -65.80 1.58 8.90
CA GLU A 14 -64.63 1.66 9.75
C GLU A 14 -63.80 2.93 9.52
N TRP A 15 -63.70 3.39 8.27
CA TRP A 15 -63.05 4.65 7.95
C TRP A 15 -63.86 5.88 8.37
N ALA A 16 -65.18 5.85 8.18
CA ALA A 16 -66.06 6.93 8.64
C ALA A 16 -65.97 7.11 10.17
N ALA A 17 -65.92 6.01 10.94
CA ALA A 17 -65.73 6.05 12.39
C ALA A 17 -64.36 6.65 12.81
N ARG A 18 -63.37 6.60 11.92
CA ARG A 18 -62.01 7.16 12.10
C ARG A 18 -61.87 8.58 11.55
N GLY A 19 -62.98 9.22 11.17
CA GLY A 19 -62.99 10.60 10.68
C GLY A 19 -62.60 10.76 9.20
N MET A 20 -62.57 9.66 8.44
CA MET A 20 -62.22 9.64 7.00
C MET A 20 -63.44 9.22 6.15
N PRO A 21 -64.48 10.07 6.03
CA PRO A 21 -65.67 9.74 5.27
C PRO A 21 -65.35 9.60 3.77
N GLY A 22 -65.87 8.54 3.15
CA GLY A 22 -65.65 8.24 1.73
C GLY A 22 -64.40 7.40 1.43
N ALA A 23 -63.57 7.10 2.43
CA ALA A 23 -62.45 6.18 2.27
C ALA A 23 -62.94 4.71 2.28
N VAL A 24 -62.37 3.88 1.40
CA VAL A 24 -62.62 2.44 1.30
C VAL A 24 -61.31 1.77 0.94
N GLY A 25 -60.88 0.73 1.66
CA GLY A 25 -59.60 0.07 1.38
C GLY A 25 -58.47 0.67 2.19
N ARG A 26 -57.31 0.94 1.57
CA ARG A 26 -56.11 1.41 2.28
C ARG A 26 -56.07 2.93 2.42
N ALA A 27 -55.41 3.39 3.48
CA ALA A 27 -54.95 4.77 3.64
C ALA A 27 -53.45 4.79 3.94
N GLY A 28 -52.79 5.90 3.65
CA GLY A 28 -51.39 6.17 3.98
C GLY A 28 -51.29 7.54 4.61
N PHE A 29 -50.49 7.65 5.67
CA PHE A 29 -50.27 8.90 6.38
C PHE A 29 -48.78 9.16 6.54
N MET A 30 -48.33 10.37 6.22
CA MET A 30 -46.95 10.78 6.41
C MET A 30 -46.90 12.02 7.29
N ARG A 31 -46.21 11.93 8.43
CA ARG A 31 -45.90 13.11 9.24
C ARG A 31 -44.78 13.88 8.59
N VAL A 32 -44.99 15.17 8.31
CA VAL A 32 -44.01 16.03 7.62
C VAL A 32 -43.42 17.12 8.51
N SER A 33 -44.04 17.41 9.64
CA SER A 33 -43.46 18.22 10.73
C SER A 33 -44.11 17.85 12.06
N ASP A 34 -43.83 18.58 13.14
CA ASP A 34 -44.49 18.36 14.43
C ASP A 34 -46.00 18.56 14.38
N THR A 35 -46.46 19.37 13.44
CA THR A 35 -47.87 19.71 13.31
C THR A 35 -48.46 19.36 11.95
N GLY A 36 -47.65 19.07 10.92
CA GLY A 36 -48.10 18.80 9.56
C GLY A 36 -48.14 17.32 9.19
N TYR A 37 -49.18 16.91 8.46
CA TYR A 37 -49.42 15.55 7.99
C TYR A 37 -49.91 15.55 6.54
N LEU A 38 -49.50 14.54 5.76
CA LEU A 38 -50.10 14.20 4.47
C LEU A 38 -50.91 12.92 4.65
N GLY A 39 -52.11 12.89 4.09
CA GLY A 39 -52.98 11.73 4.06
C GLY A 39 -53.32 11.35 2.63
N VAL A 40 -53.34 10.06 2.34
CA VAL A 40 -53.82 9.49 1.07
C VAL A 40 -54.73 8.33 1.41
N TYR A 41 -55.83 8.15 0.70
CA TYR A 41 -56.73 7.03 0.94
C TYR A 41 -57.50 6.65 -0.31
N GLU A 42 -57.78 5.36 -0.45
CA GLU A 42 -58.61 4.84 -1.53
C GLU A 42 -60.07 5.22 -1.32
N THR A 43 -60.77 5.41 -2.43
CA THR A 43 -62.22 5.62 -2.48
C THR A 43 -62.83 4.63 -3.48
N SER A 44 -64.15 4.55 -3.57
CA SER A 44 -64.82 3.71 -4.57
C SER A 44 -64.52 4.11 -6.02
N GLU A 45 -64.03 5.33 -6.25
CA GLU A 45 -63.81 5.92 -7.59
C GLU A 45 -62.32 6.14 -7.92
N GLY A 46 -61.40 5.83 -7.00
CA GLY A 46 -59.97 6.04 -7.16
C GLY A 46 -59.25 6.22 -5.83
N ALA A 47 -58.59 7.36 -5.64
CA ALA A 47 -58.02 7.75 -4.35
C ALA A 47 -58.08 9.26 -4.15
N ARG A 48 -57.99 9.69 -2.90
CA ARG A 48 -57.91 11.10 -2.51
C ARG A 48 -56.64 11.34 -1.70
N TRP A 49 -56.16 12.57 -1.74
CA TRP A 49 -55.05 13.04 -0.92
C TRP A 49 -55.44 14.32 -0.18
N ARG A 50 -54.80 14.55 0.96
CA ARG A 50 -55.05 15.68 1.87
C ARG A 50 -53.75 16.13 2.53
N ILE A 51 -53.69 17.42 2.83
CA ILE A 51 -52.63 18.05 3.62
C ILE A 51 -53.29 18.61 4.87
N GLU A 52 -52.83 18.20 6.04
CA GLU A 52 -53.44 18.55 7.32
C GLU A 52 -52.41 19.14 8.29
N SER A 53 -52.87 19.99 9.20
CA SER A 53 -52.13 20.61 10.29
C SER A 53 -52.91 20.50 11.59
N THR A 54 -52.24 20.09 12.67
CA THR A 54 -52.82 20.02 14.02
C THR A 54 -52.95 21.39 14.69
N ARG A 55 -52.42 22.46 14.08
CA ARG A 55 -52.65 23.84 14.53
C ARG A 55 -53.90 24.41 13.83
N PRO A 56 -54.96 24.79 14.56
CA PRO A 56 -56.13 25.40 13.95
C PRO A 56 -55.76 26.79 13.41
N ALA A 57 -55.77 26.95 12.09
CA ALA A 57 -55.84 28.26 11.47
C ALA A 57 -57.31 28.73 11.54
N SER A 58 -57.55 29.86 12.22
CA SER A 58 -58.81 30.60 12.32
C SER A 58 -60.02 29.95 11.61
N GLY A 59 -60.78 29.13 12.35
CA GLY A 59 -62.13 28.72 11.96
C GLY A 59 -62.28 27.58 10.95
N ARG A 60 -61.21 26.97 10.43
CA ARG A 60 -61.30 25.73 9.65
C ARG A 60 -60.68 24.56 10.41
N ARG A 61 -61.34 23.40 10.42
CA ARG A 61 -60.70 22.11 10.78
C ARG A 61 -59.42 22.03 9.97
N GLY A 62 -58.29 21.70 10.60
CA GLY A 62 -56.92 21.87 10.09
C GLY A 62 -56.55 21.13 8.79
N LEU A 63 -57.42 21.11 7.79
CA LEU A 63 -57.18 20.71 6.42
C LEU A 63 -56.67 21.94 5.65
N LEU A 64 -55.48 21.82 5.09
CA LEU A 64 -54.79 22.84 4.31
C LEU A 64 -55.09 22.72 2.82
N ASP A 65 -55.13 21.49 2.30
CA ASP A 65 -55.45 21.21 0.90
C ASP A 65 -55.96 19.78 0.71
N GLU A 66 -56.68 19.51 -0.37
CA GLU A 66 -57.10 18.17 -0.76
C GLU A 66 -57.30 18.03 -2.27
N GLY A 67 -57.21 16.81 -2.78
CA GLY A 67 -57.47 16.52 -4.18
C GLY A 67 -57.77 15.04 -4.43
N GLU A 68 -58.03 14.73 -5.69
CA GLU A 68 -58.37 13.39 -6.16
C GLU A 68 -57.32 12.88 -7.15
N ALA A 69 -57.18 11.56 -7.24
CA ALA A 69 -56.33 10.89 -8.21
C ALA A 69 -56.94 9.54 -8.62
N SER A 70 -56.48 9.02 -9.76
CA SER A 70 -57.00 7.77 -10.33
C SER A 70 -56.72 6.53 -9.48
N ASN A 71 -55.72 6.57 -8.59
CA ASN A 71 -55.39 5.49 -7.66
C ASN A 71 -54.48 6.00 -6.53
N PHE A 72 -54.27 5.16 -5.52
CA PHE A 72 -53.51 5.47 -4.30
C PHE A 72 -52.08 5.97 -4.57
N VAL A 73 -51.36 5.32 -5.49
CA VAL A 73 -49.97 5.68 -5.84
C VAL A 73 -49.94 7.03 -6.58
N ALA A 74 -50.91 7.27 -7.47
CA ALA A 74 -51.08 8.55 -8.13
C ALA A 74 -51.41 9.67 -7.12
N ALA A 75 -52.19 9.38 -6.09
CA ALA A 75 -52.50 10.33 -5.02
C ALA A 75 -51.27 10.65 -4.15
N GLN A 76 -50.43 9.66 -3.81
CA GLN A 76 -49.15 9.91 -3.12
C GLN A 76 -48.20 10.79 -3.95
N LYS A 77 -48.12 10.55 -5.26
CA LYS A 77 -47.31 11.36 -6.17
C LYS A 77 -47.87 12.78 -6.31
N ALA A 78 -49.19 12.91 -6.43
CA ALA A 78 -49.88 14.20 -6.57
C ALA A 78 -49.69 15.09 -5.33
N VAL A 79 -49.87 14.54 -4.13
CA VAL A 79 -49.65 15.32 -2.89
C VAL A 79 -48.18 15.69 -2.71
N GLY A 80 -47.24 14.81 -3.08
CA GLY A 80 -45.82 15.13 -3.11
C GLY A 80 -45.49 16.30 -4.03
N ALA A 81 -46.06 16.33 -5.24
CA ALA A 81 -45.88 17.43 -6.18
C ALA A 81 -46.46 18.76 -5.66
N VAL A 82 -47.64 18.73 -5.03
CA VAL A 82 -48.25 19.94 -4.43
C VAL A 82 -47.42 20.46 -3.26
N VAL A 83 -46.85 19.57 -2.45
CA VAL A 83 -45.95 19.95 -1.34
C VAL A 83 -44.64 20.53 -1.86
N SER A 84 -44.05 19.94 -2.90
CA SER A 84 -42.83 20.46 -3.54
C SER A 84 -43.03 21.86 -4.15
N ASP A 85 -44.18 22.10 -4.77
CA ASP A 85 -44.51 23.39 -5.39
C ASP A 85 -44.77 24.48 -4.33
N ARG A 86 -45.60 24.18 -3.32
CA ARG A 86 -46.09 25.20 -2.38
C ARG A 86 -45.28 25.33 -1.10
N TYR A 87 -44.51 24.31 -0.73
CA TYR A 87 -43.73 24.25 0.51
C TYR A 87 -42.30 23.73 0.24
N PRO A 88 -41.50 24.42 -0.59
CA PRO A 88 -40.20 23.93 -1.07
C PRO A 88 -39.20 23.63 0.05
N THR A 89 -39.21 24.43 1.12
CA THR A 89 -38.34 24.19 2.30
C THR A 89 -38.71 22.90 3.04
N LEU A 90 -40.00 22.55 3.09
CA LEU A 90 -40.49 21.31 3.71
C LEU A 90 -40.28 20.10 2.79
N ALA A 91 -40.39 20.30 1.47
CA ALA A 91 -40.09 19.28 0.47
C ALA A 91 -38.63 18.81 0.53
N ALA A 92 -37.68 19.73 0.67
CA ALA A 92 -36.24 19.41 0.78
C ALA A 92 -35.88 18.54 2.00
N THR A 93 -36.71 18.54 3.05
CA THR A 93 -36.47 17.77 4.29
C THR A 93 -37.17 16.42 4.30
N VAL A 94 -38.22 16.23 3.48
CA VAL A 94 -39.21 15.15 3.65
C VAL A 94 -39.36 14.30 2.38
N LEU A 95 -39.13 14.87 1.20
CA LEU A 95 -39.21 14.14 -0.07
C LEU A 95 -37.77 13.82 -0.50
N PRO A 96 -37.41 12.54 -0.72
CA PRO A 96 -36.11 12.20 -1.25
C PRO A 96 -35.88 12.91 -2.59
N PRO A 97 -34.64 13.32 -2.92
CA PRO A 97 -34.33 13.84 -4.25
C PRO A 97 -34.81 12.82 -5.30
N ALA A 98 -35.29 13.33 -6.44
CA ALA A 98 -35.78 12.51 -7.54
C ALA A 98 -34.76 11.40 -7.84
N ALA A 99 -35.25 10.16 -7.88
CA ALA A 99 -34.43 8.97 -8.04
C ALA A 99 -33.54 9.07 -9.28
N GLY A 100 -32.24 9.31 -9.06
CA GLY A 100 -31.23 8.80 -9.98
C GLY A 100 -31.23 7.27 -9.94
N PRO A 101 -30.81 6.59 -11.02
CA PRO A 101 -30.59 5.15 -10.96
C PRO A 101 -29.62 4.85 -9.81
N ALA A 102 -29.95 3.88 -8.95
CA ALA A 102 -29.03 3.45 -7.91
C ALA A 102 -27.73 2.97 -8.57
N PRO A 103 -26.55 3.24 -7.99
CA PRO A 103 -25.28 2.82 -8.58
C PRO A 103 -25.32 1.31 -8.83
N SER A 104 -25.29 0.96 -10.12
CA SER A 104 -25.25 -0.41 -10.61
C SER A 104 -23.81 -0.77 -10.92
N GLY A 105 -23.03 -1.06 -9.88
CA GLY A 105 -21.64 -1.50 -10.03
C GLY A 105 -21.18 -2.37 -8.86
N VAL A 106 -21.33 -1.87 -7.64
CA VAL A 106 -20.53 -2.29 -6.47
C VAL A 106 -20.83 -3.68 -5.91
N PHE A 107 -22.07 -4.17 -6.06
CA PHE A 107 -22.60 -5.20 -5.16
C PHE A 107 -22.67 -6.61 -5.77
N ASP A 108 -21.72 -6.98 -6.63
CA ASP A 108 -21.67 -8.33 -7.19
C ASP A 108 -20.28 -8.96 -7.10
N ARG A 109 -20.09 -9.82 -6.07
CA ARG A 109 -19.79 -11.26 -6.25
C ARG A 109 -19.41 -12.03 -4.97
N GLN A 110 -19.19 -11.38 -3.82
CA GLN A 110 -18.70 -12.11 -2.63
C GLN A 110 -19.64 -12.19 -1.41
N HIS A 111 -20.77 -11.46 -1.39
CA HIS A 111 -21.83 -11.69 -0.41
C HIS A 111 -23.05 -12.36 -1.06
N SER A 112 -23.10 -13.68 -0.85
CA SER A 112 -24.11 -14.70 -1.19
C SER A 112 -25.26 -14.31 -2.14
N ASN A 113 -25.44 -15.09 -3.21
CA ASN A 113 -26.72 -15.19 -3.91
C ASN A 113 -27.89 -15.28 -2.92
N TRP A 114 -29.07 -14.79 -3.33
CA TRP A 114 -30.31 -14.98 -2.56
C TRP A 114 -30.41 -16.43 -2.07
N ARG A 115 -30.49 -16.60 -0.76
CA ARG A 115 -30.49 -17.89 -0.07
C ARG A 115 -31.78 -18.06 0.71
N PRO A 116 -32.27 -19.29 0.92
CA PRO A 116 -33.44 -19.52 1.76
C PRO A 116 -33.28 -18.89 3.14
N LEU A 117 -34.34 -18.25 3.64
CA LEU A 117 -34.36 -17.70 4.99
C LEU A 117 -34.46 -18.85 6.00
N THR A 118 -33.38 -19.09 6.75
CA THR A 118 -33.33 -20.12 7.79
C THR A 118 -34.42 -19.84 8.84
N LEU A 119 -35.29 -20.82 9.11
CA LEU A 119 -36.46 -20.70 10.00
C LEU A 119 -37.57 -19.75 9.49
N GLY A 120 -37.56 -19.37 8.20
CA GLY A 120 -38.67 -18.66 7.59
C GLY A 120 -39.98 -19.45 7.65
N ARG A 121 -41.10 -18.76 7.90
CA ARG A 121 -42.43 -19.39 7.98
C ARG A 121 -42.90 -19.96 6.63
N ASP A 122 -42.40 -19.41 5.53
CA ASP A 122 -42.67 -19.85 4.15
C ASP A 122 -41.34 -20.23 3.48
N GLU A 123 -41.29 -21.40 2.87
CA GLU A 123 -40.12 -21.99 2.20
C GLU A 123 -39.60 -21.16 1.01
N ARG A 124 -40.44 -20.27 0.47
CA ARG A 124 -40.08 -19.34 -0.62
C ARG A 124 -39.48 -18.03 -0.10
N SER A 125 -39.36 -17.87 1.21
CA SER A 125 -38.71 -16.70 1.80
C SER A 125 -37.22 -16.79 1.59
N GLU A 126 -36.63 -15.72 1.09
CA GLU A 126 -35.21 -15.65 0.79
C GLU A 126 -34.59 -14.44 1.48
N GLN A 127 -33.31 -14.56 1.77
CA GLN A 127 -32.50 -13.49 2.33
C GLN A 127 -31.22 -13.31 1.52
N ARG A 128 -30.65 -12.13 1.59
CA ARG A 128 -29.35 -11.80 1.02
C ARG A 128 -28.67 -10.79 1.92
N ASP A 129 -27.46 -11.08 2.36
CA ASP A 129 -26.64 -10.09 3.05
C ASP A 129 -25.91 -9.25 2.00
N LEU A 130 -26.05 -7.93 2.06
CA LEU A 130 -25.29 -7.00 1.21
C LEU A 130 -23.98 -6.59 1.89
N THR A 131 -24.02 -6.45 3.22
CA THR A 131 -22.86 -6.25 4.11
C THR A 131 -23.16 -6.95 5.44
N ASP A 132 -22.19 -6.98 6.36
CA ASP A 132 -22.41 -7.48 7.72
C ASP A 132 -23.50 -6.71 8.50
N ARG A 133 -23.81 -5.48 8.05
CA ARG A 133 -24.78 -4.58 8.69
C ARG A 133 -26.12 -4.51 7.96
N VAL A 134 -26.15 -4.81 6.67
CA VAL A 134 -27.36 -4.67 5.83
C VAL A 134 -27.77 -6.01 5.23
N ARG A 135 -28.93 -6.50 5.67
CA ARG A 135 -29.58 -7.72 5.19
C ARG A 135 -30.88 -7.39 4.46
N LEU A 136 -31.09 -8.06 3.34
CA LEU A 136 -32.34 -8.04 2.59
C LEU A 136 -33.12 -9.31 2.88
N VAL A 137 -34.43 -9.17 2.99
CA VAL A 137 -35.34 -10.31 3.10
C VAL A 137 -36.51 -10.10 2.15
N VAL A 138 -36.90 -11.14 1.44
CA VAL A 138 -38.13 -11.19 0.65
C VAL A 138 -38.95 -12.39 1.08
N ALA A 139 -40.27 -12.22 1.16
CA ALA A 139 -41.17 -13.32 1.46
C ALA A 139 -42.51 -13.15 0.74
N PRO A 140 -43.27 -14.25 0.56
CA PRO A 140 -44.65 -14.16 0.10
C PRO A 140 -45.50 -13.35 1.09
N GLY A 141 -46.17 -12.33 0.56
CA GLY A 141 -47.04 -11.43 1.29
C GLY A 141 -48.52 -11.70 1.03
N PRO A 142 -49.42 -10.93 1.67
CA PRO A 142 -50.87 -11.11 1.52
C PRO A 142 -51.34 -10.85 0.09
N GLY A 143 -52.42 -11.55 -0.32
CA GLY A 143 -53.07 -11.32 -1.61
C GLY A 143 -52.25 -11.71 -2.84
N GLY A 144 -51.29 -12.63 -2.70
CA GLY A 144 -50.42 -13.08 -3.80
C GLY A 144 -49.31 -12.09 -4.17
N ARG A 145 -49.12 -11.04 -3.35
CA ARG A 145 -48.01 -10.09 -3.46
C ARG A 145 -46.78 -10.59 -2.73
N TRP A 146 -45.69 -9.83 -2.82
CA TRP A 146 -44.41 -10.14 -2.16
C TRP A 146 -44.01 -9.00 -1.23
N ASP A 147 -43.67 -9.37 0.01
CA ASP A 147 -43.06 -8.48 0.97
C ASP A 147 -41.55 -8.41 0.76
N SER A 148 -40.99 -7.24 1.07
CA SER A 148 -39.54 -7.05 1.10
C SER A 148 -39.16 -6.16 2.29
N TRP A 149 -38.05 -6.51 2.92
CA TRP A 149 -37.50 -5.79 4.06
C TRP A 149 -36.01 -5.54 3.84
N VAL A 150 -35.58 -4.36 4.29
CA VAL A 150 -34.18 -4.02 4.49
C VAL A 150 -33.96 -3.93 6.00
N LEU A 151 -33.10 -4.81 6.52
CA LEU A 151 -32.64 -4.78 7.89
C LEU A 151 -31.26 -4.14 7.90
N ALA A 152 -31.10 -3.07 8.67
CA ALA A 152 -29.84 -2.33 8.82
C ALA A 152 -29.56 -2.10 10.30
N ASP A 153 -28.53 -2.76 10.85
CA ASP A 153 -28.28 -2.82 12.30
C ASP A 153 -29.54 -3.23 13.10
N SER A 154 -30.11 -2.31 13.88
CA SER A 154 -31.35 -2.50 14.65
C SER A 154 -32.62 -2.07 13.90
N ASP A 155 -32.47 -1.41 12.76
CA ASP A 155 -33.59 -0.83 12.02
C ASP A 155 -34.15 -1.83 11.00
N ILE A 156 -35.47 -1.90 10.94
CA ILE A 156 -36.20 -2.73 9.97
C ILE A 156 -37.09 -1.82 9.14
N ARG A 157 -36.83 -1.77 7.84
CA ARG A 157 -37.63 -1.03 6.87
C ARG A 157 -38.37 -2.01 5.96
N GLN A 158 -39.70 -2.07 6.10
CA GLN A 158 -40.57 -2.77 5.15
C GLN A 158 -40.82 -1.88 3.93
N LEU A 159 -40.72 -2.45 2.74
CA LEU A 159 -41.01 -1.78 1.49
C LEU A 159 -42.43 -2.06 1.01
N PRO A 160 -42.97 -1.25 0.07
CA PRO A 160 -44.27 -1.51 -0.53
C PRO A 160 -44.35 -2.93 -1.15
N LEU A 161 -45.52 -3.55 -1.03
CA LEU A 161 -45.80 -4.86 -1.59
C LEU A 161 -45.53 -4.91 -3.10
N ALA A 162 -44.69 -5.85 -3.52
CA ALA A 162 -44.35 -6.06 -4.92
C ALA A 162 -45.28 -7.07 -5.59
N ALA A 163 -45.40 -6.99 -6.91
CA ALA A 163 -46.26 -7.89 -7.67
C ALA A 163 -45.74 -9.34 -7.73
N ASN A 164 -44.43 -9.53 -7.64
CA ASN A 164 -43.75 -10.83 -7.72
C ASN A 164 -42.40 -10.79 -6.97
N SER A 165 -41.75 -11.95 -6.82
CA SER A 165 -40.48 -12.09 -6.11
C SER A 165 -39.34 -11.30 -6.74
N ALA A 166 -39.22 -11.30 -8.07
CA ALA A 166 -38.17 -10.58 -8.77
C ALA A 166 -38.25 -9.06 -8.52
N ALA A 167 -39.47 -8.50 -8.56
CA ALA A 167 -39.71 -7.10 -8.23
C ALA A 167 -39.42 -6.78 -6.75
N ALA A 168 -39.76 -7.69 -5.82
CA ALA A 168 -39.43 -7.54 -4.40
C ALA A 168 -37.91 -7.55 -4.17
N LYS A 169 -37.18 -8.47 -4.81
CA LYS A 169 -35.72 -8.57 -4.75
C LYS A 169 -35.05 -7.31 -5.30
N SER A 170 -35.49 -6.83 -6.46
CA SER A 170 -34.95 -5.61 -7.07
C SER A 170 -35.22 -4.36 -6.23
N ALA A 171 -36.42 -4.24 -5.63
CA ALA A 171 -36.76 -3.16 -4.72
C ALA A 171 -35.92 -3.20 -3.42
N ALA A 172 -35.78 -4.39 -2.82
CA ALA A 172 -34.94 -4.61 -1.65
C ALA A 172 -33.47 -4.28 -1.93
N GLU A 173 -32.94 -4.71 -3.08
CA GLU A 173 -31.57 -4.38 -3.49
C GLU A 173 -31.38 -2.88 -3.70
N THR A 174 -32.31 -2.21 -4.37
CA THR A 174 -32.25 -0.76 -4.60
C THR A 174 -32.25 0.02 -3.28
N GLU A 175 -33.15 -0.33 -2.37
CA GLU A 175 -33.23 0.32 -1.06
C GLU A 175 -32.04 -0.04 -0.18
N GLY A 176 -31.63 -1.31 -0.13
CA GLY A 176 -30.48 -1.76 0.65
C GLY A 176 -29.21 -1.03 0.26
N ARG A 177 -28.94 -0.87 -1.04
CA ARG A 177 -27.80 -0.08 -1.53
C ARG A 177 -27.87 1.38 -1.09
N ARG A 178 -29.07 1.98 -1.12
CA ARG A 178 -29.28 3.35 -0.60
C ARG A 178 -29.01 3.43 0.90
N THR A 179 -29.45 2.45 1.67
CA THR A 179 -29.19 2.37 3.11
C THR A 179 -27.69 2.24 3.39
N ILE A 180 -26.97 1.44 2.61
CA ILE A 180 -25.50 1.31 2.72
C ILE A 180 -24.81 2.66 2.52
N VAL A 181 -25.15 3.40 1.46
CA VAL A 181 -24.58 4.74 1.22
C VAL A 181 -24.88 5.70 2.37
N GLN A 182 -26.11 5.66 2.91
CA GLN A 182 -26.50 6.48 4.06
C GLN A 182 -25.71 6.13 5.33
N LEU A 183 -25.47 4.83 5.57
CA LEU A 183 -24.66 4.38 6.70
C LEU A 183 -23.19 4.75 6.52
N ALA A 184 -22.64 4.60 5.31
CA ALA A 184 -21.27 4.96 4.98
C ALA A 184 -21.01 6.46 5.17
N ALA A 185 -22.00 7.30 4.83
CA ALA A 185 -21.93 8.73 5.10
C ALA A 185 -21.73 9.07 6.59
N GLN A 186 -22.27 8.22 7.47
CA GLN A 186 -22.22 8.37 8.93
C GLN A 186 -21.05 7.62 9.59
N ALA A 187 -20.54 6.56 8.95
CA ALA A 187 -19.48 5.69 9.48
C ALA A 187 -18.26 5.67 8.54
N PRO A 188 -17.15 6.35 8.89
CA PRO A 188 -15.94 6.43 8.06
C PRO A 188 -15.38 5.07 7.63
N GLN A 189 -15.34 4.10 8.54
CA GLN A 189 -14.77 2.77 8.26
C GLN A 189 -15.56 2.04 7.17
N LEU A 190 -16.89 2.14 7.21
CA LEU A 190 -17.76 1.54 6.20
C LEU A 190 -17.59 2.21 4.83
N ALA A 191 -17.35 3.53 4.80
CA ALA A 191 -17.08 4.23 3.55
C ALA A 191 -15.73 3.82 2.93
N ASP A 192 -14.69 3.66 3.74
CA ASP A 192 -13.39 3.15 3.30
C ASP A 192 -13.50 1.71 2.74
N GLU A 193 -14.13 0.81 3.50
CA GLU A 193 -14.36 -0.58 3.10
C GLU A 193 -15.13 -0.68 1.77
N LEU A 194 -16.25 0.04 1.64
CA LEU A 194 -17.07 0.01 0.42
C LEU A 194 -16.32 0.51 -0.81
N ILE A 195 -15.52 1.57 -0.67
CA ILE A 195 -14.75 2.12 -1.78
C ILE A 195 -13.62 1.18 -2.16
N ASN A 196 -12.93 0.61 -1.17
CA ASN A 196 -11.86 -0.35 -1.39
C ASN A 196 -12.37 -1.62 -2.11
N GLU A 197 -13.48 -2.19 -1.63
CA GLU A 197 -14.11 -3.37 -2.26
C GLU A 197 -14.58 -3.06 -3.68
N ALA A 198 -15.21 -1.91 -3.90
CA ALA A 198 -15.66 -1.50 -5.22
C ALA A 198 -14.48 -1.37 -6.20
N ALA A 199 -13.38 -0.77 -5.75
CA ALA A 199 -12.16 -0.59 -6.54
C ALA A 199 -11.51 -1.93 -6.86
N ALA A 200 -11.29 -2.78 -5.85
CA ALA A 200 -10.71 -4.11 -6.02
C ALA A 200 -11.55 -5.03 -6.93
N ALA A 201 -12.87 -4.89 -6.90
CA ALA A 201 -13.78 -5.64 -7.77
C ALA A 201 -13.86 -5.07 -9.21
N GLY A 202 -13.23 -3.93 -9.49
CA GLY A 202 -13.30 -3.26 -10.80
C GLY A 202 -14.68 -2.65 -11.09
N THR A 203 -15.45 -2.35 -10.05
CA THR A 203 -16.84 -1.88 -10.15
C THR A 203 -17.07 -0.46 -9.64
N LEU A 204 -15.99 0.17 -9.17
CA LEU A 204 -16.01 1.56 -8.71
C LEU A 204 -16.37 2.50 -9.86
N THR A 205 -17.25 3.46 -9.59
CA THR A 205 -17.54 4.58 -10.48
C THR A 205 -17.34 5.90 -9.76
N ARG A 206 -17.12 6.98 -10.51
CA ARG A 206 -17.04 8.33 -9.93
C ARG A 206 -18.33 8.76 -9.26
N GLU A 207 -19.50 8.31 -9.76
CA GLU A 207 -20.75 8.58 -9.06
C GLU A 207 -20.78 7.93 -7.68
N LEU A 208 -20.28 6.69 -7.54
CA LEU A 208 -20.20 6.04 -6.23
C LEU A 208 -19.29 6.82 -5.27
N LEU A 209 -18.10 7.26 -5.71
CA LEU A 209 -17.23 8.09 -4.88
C LEU A 209 -17.99 9.34 -4.39
N VAL A 210 -18.65 10.05 -5.30
CA VAL A 210 -19.42 11.25 -4.96
C VAL A 210 -20.58 10.96 -4.00
N ASP A 211 -21.26 9.83 -4.16
CA ASP A 211 -22.38 9.42 -3.31
C ASP A 211 -21.92 9.02 -1.90
N VAL A 212 -20.77 8.34 -1.78
CA VAL A 212 -20.26 7.80 -0.51
C VAL A 212 -19.45 8.82 0.28
N ILE A 213 -18.58 9.61 -0.37
CA ILE A 213 -17.66 10.55 0.29
C ILE A 213 -17.82 12.00 -0.16
N GLY A 214 -18.53 12.29 -1.26
CA GLY A 214 -18.63 13.63 -1.82
C GLY A 214 -19.35 14.65 -0.92
N HIS A 215 -20.15 14.22 0.07
CA HIS A 215 -20.76 15.12 1.06
C HIS A 215 -19.76 15.70 2.07
N ARG A 216 -18.52 15.18 2.12
CA ARG A 216 -17.44 15.65 2.98
C ARG A 216 -16.57 16.72 2.32
N LEU A 217 -16.71 16.90 1.02
CA LEU A 217 -16.00 17.89 0.24
C LEU A 217 -16.85 19.15 0.08
N ASP A 218 -16.21 20.28 -0.21
CA ASP A 218 -16.94 21.47 -0.65
C ASP A 218 -17.58 21.24 -2.04
N PRO A 219 -18.55 22.08 -2.46
CA PRO A 219 -19.23 21.88 -3.74
C PRO A 219 -18.32 21.90 -4.97
N ALA A 220 -17.20 22.62 -4.94
CA ALA A 220 -16.27 22.71 -6.06
C ALA A 220 -15.42 21.43 -6.14
N ASP A 221 -14.87 20.99 -5.02
CA ASP A 221 -14.09 19.74 -4.92
C ASP A 221 -14.95 18.51 -5.16
N ARG A 222 -16.21 18.52 -4.73
CA ARG A 222 -17.19 17.48 -5.07
C ARG A 222 -17.42 17.39 -6.58
N ALA A 223 -17.52 18.53 -7.27
CA ALA A 223 -17.68 18.55 -8.72
C ALA A 223 -16.42 18.03 -9.43
N ARG A 224 -15.23 18.36 -8.92
CA ARG A 224 -13.96 17.82 -9.42
C ARG A 224 -13.86 16.30 -9.20
N LEU A 225 -14.27 15.79 -8.05
CA LEU A 225 -14.26 14.34 -7.78
C LEU A 225 -15.08 13.54 -8.81
N ALA A 226 -16.18 14.13 -9.29
CA ALA A 226 -17.04 13.55 -10.32
C ALA A 226 -16.42 13.56 -11.73
N ASP A 227 -15.44 14.43 -11.98
CA ASP A 227 -14.84 14.63 -13.30
C ASP A 227 -13.77 13.54 -13.58
N PRO A 228 -13.95 12.70 -14.62
CA PRO A 228 -13.02 11.63 -14.95
C PRO A 228 -11.69 12.14 -15.54
N THR A 229 -11.59 13.43 -15.87
CA THR A 229 -10.37 14.03 -16.45
C THR A 229 -9.39 14.57 -15.40
N VAL A 230 -9.77 14.52 -14.12
CA VAL A 230 -8.91 14.91 -13.00
C VAL A 230 -7.65 14.06 -12.96
N GLN A 231 -6.50 14.73 -12.82
CA GLN A 231 -5.20 14.09 -12.78
C GLN A 231 -5.01 13.30 -11.48
N ALA A 232 -4.14 12.28 -11.51
CA ALA A 232 -3.93 11.39 -10.38
C ALA A 232 -3.53 12.12 -9.07
N ALA A 233 -2.68 13.15 -9.16
CA ALA A 233 -2.28 13.95 -8.01
C ALA A 233 -3.48 14.68 -7.38
N ASP A 234 -4.25 15.40 -8.19
CA ASP A 234 -5.47 16.08 -7.75
C ASP A 234 -6.50 15.10 -7.20
N LEU A 235 -6.66 13.93 -7.82
CA LEU A 235 -7.55 12.89 -7.34
C LEU A 235 -7.12 12.39 -5.96
N SER A 236 -5.82 12.10 -5.78
CA SER A 236 -5.29 11.65 -4.48
C SER A 236 -5.49 12.70 -3.38
N GLU A 237 -5.37 13.98 -3.72
CA GLU A 237 -5.64 15.10 -2.83
C GLU A 237 -7.13 15.16 -2.45
N LEU A 238 -8.03 15.07 -3.43
CA LEU A 238 -9.48 15.07 -3.21
C LEU A 238 -9.92 13.87 -2.33
N LEU A 239 -9.35 12.69 -2.57
CA LEU A 239 -9.61 11.49 -1.77
C LEU A 239 -9.09 11.67 -0.33
N GLY A 240 -7.88 12.21 -0.15
CA GLY A 240 -7.30 12.50 1.16
C GLY A 240 -8.07 13.59 1.93
N ALA A 241 -8.57 14.61 1.24
CA ALA A 241 -9.35 15.71 1.82
C ALA A 241 -10.66 15.25 2.47
N THR A 242 -11.18 14.08 2.09
CA THR A 242 -12.35 13.48 2.74
C THR A 242 -12.08 13.10 4.20
N GLY A 243 -10.82 12.84 4.56
CA GLY A 243 -10.38 12.38 5.88
C GLY A 243 -10.93 11.00 6.27
N VAL A 244 -11.46 10.23 5.31
CA VAL A 244 -12.08 8.93 5.56
C VAL A 244 -11.29 7.79 4.92
N LEU A 245 -10.79 8.01 3.72
CA LEU A 245 -10.09 6.98 2.98
C LEU A 245 -8.69 6.75 3.55
N THR A 246 -8.37 5.49 3.77
CA THR A 246 -7.03 5.09 4.20
C THR A 246 -6.05 5.17 3.03
N PRO A 247 -4.74 5.27 3.31
CA PRO A 247 -3.71 5.24 2.26
C PRO A 247 -3.82 4.01 1.33
N PRO A 248 -4.03 2.77 1.82
CA PRO A 248 -4.22 1.60 0.95
C PRO A 248 -5.45 1.70 0.04
N THR A 249 -6.58 2.17 0.55
CA THR A 249 -7.80 2.36 -0.26
C THR A 249 -7.56 3.40 -1.35
N THR A 250 -6.87 4.50 -1.03
CA THR A 250 -6.51 5.53 -2.02
C THR A 250 -5.68 4.94 -3.15
N ILE A 251 -4.68 4.09 -2.85
CA ILE A 251 -3.87 3.40 -3.85
C ILE A 251 -4.72 2.45 -4.71
N THR A 252 -5.65 1.71 -4.10
CA THR A 252 -6.55 0.80 -4.82
C THR A 252 -7.48 1.57 -5.78
N VAL A 253 -7.96 2.75 -5.37
CA VAL A 253 -8.72 3.66 -6.25
C VAL A 253 -7.86 4.13 -7.43
N LEU A 254 -6.61 4.53 -7.19
CA LEU A 254 -5.70 4.95 -8.28
C LEU A 254 -5.39 3.80 -9.26
N ALA A 255 -5.26 2.56 -8.76
CA ALA A 255 -5.12 1.37 -9.60
C ALA A 255 -6.36 1.13 -10.47
N HIS A 256 -7.55 1.25 -9.88
CA HIS A 256 -8.83 1.14 -10.60
C HIS A 256 -8.98 2.22 -11.70
N GLU A 257 -8.50 3.44 -11.43
CA GLU A 257 -8.48 4.54 -12.40
C GLU A 257 -7.35 4.42 -13.44
N HIS A 258 -6.64 3.28 -13.46
CA HIS A 258 -5.56 2.97 -14.41
C HIS A 258 -4.43 4.00 -14.42
N VAL A 259 -4.12 4.59 -13.25
CA VAL A 259 -2.96 5.47 -13.08
C VAL A 259 -1.68 4.66 -13.26
N ASP A 260 -0.69 5.22 -13.95
CA ASP A 260 0.60 4.55 -14.19
C ASP A 260 1.40 4.32 -12.90
N ALA A 261 2.11 3.20 -12.83
CA ALA A 261 2.89 2.81 -11.66
C ALA A 261 3.95 3.86 -11.27
N GLY A 262 4.57 4.53 -12.24
CA GLY A 262 5.53 5.61 -11.99
C GLY A 262 4.89 6.84 -11.36
N GLN A 263 3.68 7.18 -11.78
CA GLN A 263 2.91 8.27 -11.18
C GLN A 263 2.47 7.91 -9.75
N VAL A 264 1.99 6.69 -9.53
CA VAL A 264 1.59 6.23 -8.18
C VAL A 264 2.79 6.18 -7.24
N ALA A 265 3.94 5.67 -7.69
CA ALA A 265 5.16 5.64 -6.88
C ALA A 265 5.56 7.04 -6.39
N ALA A 266 5.42 8.08 -7.22
CA ALA A 266 5.68 9.46 -6.83
C ALA A 266 4.66 10.00 -5.80
N LEU A 267 3.43 9.47 -5.78
CA LEU A 267 2.36 9.90 -4.88
C LEU A 267 2.34 9.16 -3.54
N ILE A 268 2.88 7.93 -3.47
CA ILE A 268 2.89 7.09 -2.26
C ILE A 268 3.36 7.84 -1.00
N PRO A 269 4.49 8.59 -1.01
CA PRO A 269 4.94 9.34 0.16
C PRO A 269 3.95 10.43 0.60
N THR A 270 3.28 11.08 -0.34
CA THR A 270 2.29 12.15 -0.08
C THR A 270 0.97 11.58 0.44
N ILE A 271 0.55 10.42 -0.07
CA ILE A 271 -0.62 9.68 0.41
C ILE A 271 -0.39 9.13 1.83
N GLY A 272 0.88 8.96 2.23
CA GLY A 272 1.25 8.50 3.57
C GLY A 272 1.21 6.98 3.72
N LEU A 273 1.32 6.23 2.61
CA LEU A 273 1.48 4.78 2.66
C LEU A 273 2.94 4.43 3.02
N PRO A 274 3.21 3.56 4.02
CA PRO A 274 4.57 3.13 4.34
C PRO A 274 5.28 2.54 3.12
N ILE A 275 6.60 2.78 2.99
CA ILE A 275 7.36 2.38 1.79
C ILE A 275 7.26 0.87 1.53
N ALA A 276 7.38 0.03 2.58
CA ALA A 276 7.23 -1.42 2.45
C ALA A 276 5.85 -1.85 1.90
N ASP A 277 4.79 -1.18 2.35
CA ASP A 277 3.43 -1.40 1.83
C ASP A 277 3.31 -0.87 0.39
N GLY A 278 3.97 0.23 0.06
CA GLY A 278 4.06 0.77 -1.30
C GLY A 278 4.73 -0.18 -2.28
N VAL A 279 5.83 -0.83 -1.88
CA VAL A 279 6.49 -1.86 -2.69
C VAL A 279 5.55 -3.04 -2.95
N ARG A 280 4.84 -3.51 -1.91
CA ARG A 280 3.82 -4.57 -2.07
C ARG A 280 2.70 -4.14 -3.01
N ALA A 281 2.15 -2.94 -2.83
CA ALA A 281 1.06 -2.45 -3.68
C ALA A 281 1.47 -2.31 -5.15
N LEU A 282 2.67 -1.78 -5.44
CA LEU A 282 3.20 -1.70 -6.80
C LEU A 282 3.37 -3.08 -7.45
N ASN A 283 3.79 -4.07 -6.66
CA ASN A 283 3.91 -5.45 -7.14
C ASN A 283 2.55 -6.11 -7.37
N GLU A 284 1.61 -5.98 -6.43
CA GLU A 284 0.33 -6.69 -6.47
C GLU A 284 -0.66 -6.09 -7.49
N LEU A 285 -0.70 -4.77 -7.62
CA LEU A 285 -1.70 -4.06 -8.43
C LEU A 285 -1.19 -3.69 -9.84
N TRP A 286 0.13 -3.51 -10.00
CA TRP A 286 0.75 -3.13 -11.28
C TRP A 286 1.75 -4.15 -11.82
N ASP A 287 1.97 -5.27 -11.14
CA ASP A 287 2.94 -6.32 -11.53
C ASP A 287 4.37 -5.78 -11.68
N VAL A 288 4.72 -4.73 -10.92
CA VAL A 288 6.09 -4.20 -10.89
C VAL A 288 6.96 -5.14 -10.08
N ASP A 289 8.12 -5.50 -10.62
CA ASP A 289 9.14 -6.25 -9.88
C ASP A 289 9.50 -5.55 -8.56
N ARG A 290 9.60 -6.29 -7.46
CA ARG A 290 9.77 -5.68 -6.12
C ARG A 290 11.07 -4.92 -5.97
N VAL A 291 12.14 -5.33 -6.66
CA VAL A 291 13.41 -4.60 -6.66
C VAL A 291 13.24 -3.27 -7.40
N VAL A 292 12.56 -3.28 -8.54
CA VAL A 292 12.26 -2.06 -9.30
C VAL A 292 11.35 -1.12 -8.50
N ALA A 293 10.27 -1.64 -7.89
CA ALA A 293 9.38 -0.87 -7.02
C ALA A 293 10.14 -0.27 -5.82
N GLY A 294 11.04 -1.04 -5.22
CA GLY A 294 11.94 -0.58 -4.17
C GLY A 294 12.82 0.58 -4.61
N GLN A 295 13.41 0.50 -5.80
CA GLN A 295 14.22 1.58 -6.38
C GLN A 295 13.39 2.83 -6.66
N MET A 296 12.17 2.69 -7.17
CA MET A 296 11.26 3.82 -7.43
C MET A 296 10.91 4.57 -6.14
N LEU A 297 10.77 3.86 -5.02
CA LEU A 297 10.42 4.42 -3.71
C LEU A 297 11.62 4.79 -2.84
N GLY A 298 12.85 4.48 -3.27
CA GLY A 298 14.06 4.67 -2.46
C GLY A 298 14.09 3.79 -1.19
N ALA A 299 13.55 2.56 -1.28
CA ALA A 299 13.40 1.66 -0.15
C ALA A 299 14.74 1.18 0.41
N THR A 300 14.85 1.15 1.73
CA THR A 300 15.98 0.56 2.47
C THR A 300 15.88 -0.96 2.51
N VAL A 301 16.97 -1.64 2.89
CA VAL A 301 16.98 -3.12 3.07
C VAL A 301 15.92 -3.60 4.07
N VAL A 302 15.67 -2.82 5.13
CA VAL A 302 14.65 -3.17 6.14
C VAL A 302 13.26 -3.14 5.53
N GLU A 303 12.95 -2.08 4.77
CA GLU A 303 11.66 -1.93 4.10
C GLU A 303 11.46 -2.96 2.99
N LEU A 304 12.50 -3.30 2.23
CA LEU A 304 12.45 -4.38 1.25
C LEU A 304 12.14 -5.73 1.92
N ARG A 305 12.73 -5.99 3.09
CA ARG A 305 12.43 -7.21 3.86
C ARG A 305 11.00 -7.22 4.37
N GLU A 306 10.49 -6.10 4.89
CA GLU A 306 9.09 -5.94 5.31
C GLU A 306 8.09 -6.00 4.14
N ALA A 307 8.54 -5.67 2.94
CA ALA A 307 7.78 -5.86 1.70
C ALA A 307 7.77 -7.33 1.23
N GLY A 308 8.54 -8.22 1.87
CA GLY A 308 8.62 -9.63 1.52
C GLY A 308 9.61 -9.95 0.40
N CYS A 309 10.60 -9.09 0.15
CA CYS A 309 11.69 -9.40 -0.77
C CYS A 309 12.54 -10.56 -0.23
N THR A 310 12.86 -11.48 -1.12
CA THR A 310 13.77 -12.61 -0.90
C THR A 310 15.21 -12.13 -0.69
N PRO A 311 16.09 -12.97 -0.12
CA PRO A 311 17.52 -12.66 0.00
C PRO A 311 18.19 -12.31 -1.33
N ALA A 312 17.81 -12.98 -2.43
CA ALA A 312 18.32 -12.70 -3.77
C ALA A 312 17.89 -11.31 -4.25
N GLU A 313 16.61 -10.95 -4.10
CA GLU A 313 16.11 -9.60 -4.45
C GLU A 313 16.78 -8.50 -3.61
N MET A 314 16.99 -8.75 -2.31
CA MET A 314 17.71 -7.81 -1.44
C MET A 314 19.17 -7.64 -1.87
N LEU A 315 19.87 -8.72 -2.22
CA LEU A 315 21.26 -8.68 -2.70
C LEU A 315 21.37 -8.04 -4.10
N ALA A 316 20.37 -8.22 -4.97
CA ALA A 316 20.30 -7.53 -6.25
C ALA A 316 20.20 -6.01 -6.07
N SER A 317 19.40 -5.56 -5.09
CA SER A 317 19.16 -4.14 -4.85
C SER A 317 20.25 -3.45 -4.04
N HIS A 318 20.71 -4.08 -2.96
CA HIS A 318 21.55 -3.47 -1.93
C HIS A 318 22.65 -4.45 -1.46
N PRO A 319 23.55 -4.90 -2.36
CA PRO A 319 24.50 -5.96 -2.03
C PRO A 319 25.41 -5.59 -0.86
N ARG A 320 25.85 -4.33 -0.80
CA ARG A 320 26.78 -3.85 0.24
C ARG A 320 26.15 -3.84 1.62
N GLU A 321 24.95 -3.25 1.74
CA GLU A 321 24.23 -3.15 3.00
C GLU A 321 23.85 -4.54 3.53
N VAL A 322 23.39 -5.43 2.65
CA VAL A 322 23.02 -6.80 3.03
C VAL A 322 24.24 -7.58 3.51
N LEU A 323 25.34 -7.59 2.74
CA LEU A 323 26.56 -8.33 3.09
C LEU A 323 27.17 -7.84 4.41
N ARG A 324 27.16 -6.53 4.68
CA ARG A 324 27.65 -5.96 5.95
C ARG A 324 26.80 -6.33 7.17
N SER A 325 25.56 -6.77 6.96
CA SER A 325 24.68 -7.20 8.04
C SER A 325 24.83 -8.68 8.41
N LEU A 326 25.58 -9.45 7.61
CA LEU A 326 25.79 -10.87 7.83
C LEU A 326 26.74 -11.14 9.00
N ASP A 327 26.61 -12.30 9.63
CA ASP A 327 27.55 -12.74 10.66
C ASP A 327 28.87 -13.26 10.05
N ALA A 328 29.85 -13.54 10.91
CA ALA A 328 31.18 -13.96 10.48
C ALA A 328 31.31 -15.48 10.21
N ARG A 329 30.21 -16.24 10.25
CA ARG A 329 30.29 -17.71 10.11
C ARG A 329 30.53 -18.06 8.63
N PRO A 330 31.50 -18.94 8.30
CA PRO A 330 31.80 -19.28 6.91
C PRO A 330 30.59 -19.79 6.13
N HIS A 331 29.74 -20.62 6.74
CA HIS A 331 28.53 -21.13 6.11
C HIS A 331 27.54 -20.03 5.68
N THR A 332 27.46 -18.91 6.41
CA THR A 332 26.63 -17.76 6.02
C THR A 332 27.13 -17.15 4.71
N TRP A 333 28.45 -17.13 4.51
CA TRP A 333 29.10 -16.58 3.33
C TRP A 333 29.09 -17.55 2.13
N GLU A 334 29.04 -18.87 2.35
CA GLU A 334 28.71 -19.88 1.31
C GLU A 334 27.34 -19.57 0.69
N LEU A 335 26.33 -19.43 1.56
CA LEU A 335 24.96 -19.15 1.13
C LEU A 335 24.87 -17.77 0.45
N ALA A 336 25.51 -16.75 1.02
CA ALA A 336 25.52 -15.41 0.43
C ALA A 336 26.16 -15.40 -0.97
N ALA A 337 27.26 -16.12 -1.18
CA ALA A 337 27.91 -16.23 -2.47
C ALA A 337 27.01 -16.86 -3.53
N ALA A 338 26.38 -17.99 -3.21
CA ALA A 338 25.42 -18.63 -4.11
C ALA A 338 24.23 -17.68 -4.42
N THR A 339 23.72 -17.00 -3.39
CA THR A 339 22.59 -16.07 -3.52
C THR A 339 22.94 -14.85 -4.39
N LEU A 340 24.20 -14.37 -4.38
CA LEU A 340 24.66 -13.31 -5.30
C LEU A 340 24.52 -13.73 -6.77
N LEU A 341 24.84 -14.99 -7.09
CA LEU A 341 24.66 -15.51 -8.45
C LEU A 341 23.18 -15.70 -8.80
N GLU A 342 22.37 -16.20 -7.85
CA GLU A 342 20.91 -16.30 -8.01
C GLU A 342 20.26 -14.93 -8.26
N ALA A 343 20.80 -13.88 -7.64
CA ALA A 343 20.43 -12.48 -7.87
C ALA A 343 20.86 -11.94 -9.25
N GLY A 344 21.48 -12.77 -10.09
CA GLY A 344 21.94 -12.41 -11.43
C GLY A 344 23.28 -11.67 -11.47
N MET A 345 24.02 -11.62 -10.35
CA MET A 345 25.34 -10.97 -10.33
C MET A 345 26.36 -11.84 -11.09
N PRO A 346 27.16 -11.27 -11.99
CA PRO A 346 28.22 -12.03 -12.65
C PRO A 346 29.31 -12.42 -11.63
N VAL A 347 29.96 -13.56 -11.87
CA VAL A 347 30.88 -14.21 -10.91
C VAL A 347 32.03 -13.28 -10.47
N ASP A 348 32.61 -12.52 -11.41
CA ASP A 348 33.68 -11.56 -11.12
C ASP A 348 33.21 -10.43 -10.19
N ALA A 349 31.99 -9.94 -10.40
CA ALA A 349 31.40 -8.92 -9.55
C ALA A 349 31.05 -9.47 -8.17
N ALA A 350 30.57 -10.72 -8.09
CA ALA A 350 30.29 -11.40 -6.83
C ALA A 350 31.57 -11.57 -6.00
N VAL A 351 32.64 -12.11 -6.61
CA VAL A 351 33.96 -12.26 -5.95
C VAL A 351 34.47 -10.92 -5.42
N ARG A 352 34.32 -9.83 -6.19
CA ARG A 352 34.70 -8.49 -5.74
C ARG A 352 33.89 -8.01 -4.53
N GLN A 353 32.58 -8.29 -4.48
CA GLN A 353 31.76 -7.95 -3.30
C GLN A 353 32.16 -8.77 -2.08
N LEU A 354 32.44 -10.06 -2.27
CA LEU A 354 32.93 -10.95 -1.22
C LEU A 354 34.27 -10.46 -0.67
N ALA A 355 35.23 -10.15 -1.53
CA ALA A 355 36.53 -9.58 -1.13
C ALA A 355 36.38 -8.25 -0.36
N ALA A 356 35.39 -7.43 -0.71
CA ALA A 356 35.18 -6.13 -0.06
C ALA A 356 34.48 -6.22 1.31
N HIS A 357 33.77 -7.32 1.61
CA HIS A 357 32.82 -7.37 2.71
C HIS A 357 32.93 -8.60 3.62
N ALA A 358 33.61 -9.67 3.20
CA ALA A 358 33.85 -10.81 4.06
C ALA A 358 34.61 -10.37 5.33
N PRO A 359 34.13 -10.75 6.53
CA PRO A 359 34.70 -10.26 7.78
C PRO A 359 35.97 -11.03 8.19
N THR A 360 36.24 -12.18 7.58
CA THR A 360 37.39 -13.03 7.86
C THR A 360 37.92 -13.69 6.58
N PRO A 361 39.22 -14.05 6.53
CA PRO A 361 39.81 -14.77 5.40
C PRO A 361 39.13 -16.10 5.10
N ASP A 362 38.71 -16.84 6.14
CA ASP A 362 38.01 -18.12 5.97
C ASP A 362 36.62 -17.92 5.36
N ALA A 363 35.87 -16.89 5.79
CA ALA A 363 34.58 -16.55 5.20
C ALA A 363 34.71 -16.16 3.73
N PHE A 364 35.75 -15.39 3.38
CA PHE A 364 36.08 -15.07 1.99
C PHE A 364 36.39 -16.31 1.17
N ALA A 365 37.35 -17.13 1.62
CA ALA A 365 37.84 -18.28 0.88
C ALA A 365 36.72 -19.30 0.61
N VAL A 366 35.93 -19.59 1.64
CA VAL A 366 34.77 -20.49 1.56
C VAL A 366 33.72 -19.98 0.57
N ALA A 367 33.42 -18.68 0.61
CA ALA A 367 32.47 -18.06 -0.31
C ALA A 367 32.93 -18.14 -1.77
N VAL A 368 34.20 -17.81 -2.05
CA VAL A 368 34.74 -17.84 -3.42
C VAL A 368 34.79 -19.27 -3.97
N VAL A 369 35.25 -20.24 -3.19
CA VAL A 369 35.28 -21.67 -3.60
C VAL A 369 33.88 -22.23 -3.88
N THR A 370 32.85 -21.69 -3.23
CA THR A 370 31.46 -22.09 -3.47
C THR A 370 30.98 -21.72 -4.89
N ILE A 371 31.48 -20.61 -5.44
CA ILE A 371 31.00 -20.06 -6.72
C ILE A 371 32.01 -20.12 -7.86
N VAL A 372 33.27 -20.45 -7.56
CA VAL A 372 34.34 -20.65 -8.53
C VAL A 372 35.01 -21.99 -8.24
N GLU A 373 34.92 -22.95 -9.16
CA GLU A 373 35.57 -24.25 -8.99
C GLU A 373 37.04 -24.23 -9.38
N ASP A 374 37.40 -23.44 -10.39
CA ASP A 374 38.76 -23.36 -10.93
C ASP A 374 39.62 -22.35 -10.15
N PRO A 375 40.72 -22.80 -9.50
CA PRO A 375 41.60 -21.90 -8.76
C PRO A 375 42.21 -20.82 -9.65
N ILE A 376 42.45 -21.07 -10.95
CA ILE A 376 42.99 -20.06 -11.88
C ILE A 376 42.03 -18.88 -11.99
N ALA A 377 40.76 -19.16 -12.26
CA ALA A 377 39.71 -18.14 -12.33
C ALA A 377 39.52 -17.43 -10.98
N ALA A 378 39.57 -18.16 -9.87
CA ALA A 378 39.37 -17.60 -8.53
C ALA A 378 40.45 -16.55 -8.18
N TYR A 379 41.73 -16.87 -8.44
CA TYR A 379 42.82 -15.91 -8.26
C TYR A 379 42.71 -14.73 -9.23
N ALA A 380 42.34 -14.97 -10.49
CA ALA A 380 42.15 -13.90 -11.47
C ALA A 380 41.09 -12.87 -11.04
N TYR A 381 39.98 -13.31 -10.44
CA TYR A 381 38.94 -12.41 -9.93
C TYR A 381 39.30 -11.76 -8.58
N SER A 382 40.08 -12.44 -7.74
CA SER A 382 40.35 -12.03 -6.35
C SER A 382 41.56 -11.10 -6.21
N ALA A 383 42.61 -11.31 -7.02
CA ALA A 383 43.94 -10.72 -6.83
C ALA A 383 43.97 -9.19 -6.72
N ARG A 384 43.01 -8.49 -7.34
CA ARG A 384 42.92 -7.02 -7.32
C ARG A 384 42.13 -6.45 -6.13
N HIS A 385 41.43 -7.29 -5.39
CA HIS A 385 40.41 -6.85 -4.44
C HIS A 385 40.59 -7.45 -3.04
N ALA A 386 41.11 -8.68 -2.97
CA ALA A 386 41.30 -9.42 -1.72
C ALA A 386 42.58 -8.98 -1.00
N GLN A 387 42.59 -9.10 0.33
CA GLN A 387 43.79 -8.86 1.15
C GLN A 387 44.75 -10.05 1.09
N PRO A 388 46.03 -9.90 1.50
CA PRO A 388 46.98 -11.00 1.52
C PRO A 388 46.50 -12.22 2.33
N ASP A 389 45.88 -11.99 3.50
CA ASP A 389 45.32 -13.06 4.34
C ASP A 389 44.22 -13.84 3.62
N ASP A 390 43.36 -13.13 2.89
CA ASP A 390 42.26 -13.70 2.10
C ASP A 390 42.79 -14.61 0.97
N LEU A 391 43.83 -14.14 0.27
CA LEU A 391 44.48 -14.89 -0.82
C LEU A 391 45.23 -16.12 -0.30
N ALA A 392 45.81 -16.06 0.89
CA ALA A 392 46.45 -17.20 1.54
C ALA A 392 45.41 -18.25 1.96
N ALA A 393 44.32 -17.83 2.61
CA ALA A 393 43.22 -18.70 3.00
C ALA A 393 42.54 -19.35 1.77
N LEU A 394 42.41 -18.61 0.67
CA LEU A 394 41.89 -19.14 -0.60
C LEU A 394 42.76 -20.28 -1.13
N GLY A 395 44.08 -20.11 -1.10
CA GLY A 395 45.03 -21.13 -1.54
C GLY A 395 44.99 -22.39 -0.67
N GLU A 396 44.91 -22.23 0.65
CA GLU A 396 44.71 -23.35 1.58
C GLU A 396 43.41 -24.11 1.28
N ARG A 397 42.32 -23.40 0.99
CA ARG A 397 41.01 -24.01 0.73
C ARG A 397 40.98 -24.81 -0.57
N TYR A 398 41.69 -24.37 -1.60
CA TYR A 398 41.91 -25.15 -2.83
C TYR A 398 42.93 -26.28 -2.67
N GLY A 399 43.62 -26.37 -1.52
CA GLY A 399 44.66 -27.38 -1.27
C GLY A 399 45.91 -27.17 -2.12
N LEU A 400 46.24 -25.91 -2.44
CA LEU A 400 47.40 -25.58 -3.26
C LEU A 400 48.70 -25.69 -2.47
N ASP A 401 49.74 -26.23 -3.10
CA ASP A 401 51.10 -26.10 -2.58
C ASP A 401 51.65 -24.67 -2.82
N PRO A 402 52.66 -24.23 -2.05
CA PRO A 402 53.19 -22.87 -2.16
C PRO A 402 53.71 -22.47 -3.55
N ASP A 403 54.27 -23.40 -4.34
CA ASP A 403 54.79 -23.08 -5.69
C ASP A 403 53.64 -22.85 -6.66
N THR A 404 52.60 -23.69 -6.60
CA THR A 404 51.37 -23.50 -7.38
C THR A 404 50.66 -22.20 -7.00
N ALA A 405 50.56 -21.88 -5.69
CA ALA A 405 49.96 -20.62 -5.24
C ALA A 405 50.75 -19.39 -5.74
N ALA A 406 52.09 -19.45 -5.72
CA ALA A 406 52.95 -18.39 -6.25
C ALA A 406 52.74 -18.17 -7.75
N GLN A 407 52.65 -19.25 -8.53
CA GLN A 407 52.36 -19.19 -9.96
C GLN A 407 51.00 -18.53 -10.25
N LEU A 408 49.95 -18.93 -9.53
CA LEU A 408 48.60 -18.34 -9.72
C LEU A 408 48.54 -16.85 -9.35
N LEU A 409 49.23 -16.45 -8.28
CA LEU A 409 49.35 -15.04 -7.90
C LEU A 409 50.07 -14.22 -8.98
N ALA A 410 51.12 -14.78 -9.60
CA ALA A 410 51.83 -14.15 -10.70
C ALA A 410 50.97 -14.05 -11.98
N ASP A 411 50.29 -15.13 -12.35
CA ASP A 411 49.42 -15.19 -13.54
C ASP A 411 48.20 -14.27 -13.43
N ALA A 412 47.65 -14.11 -12.21
CA ALA A 412 46.58 -13.16 -11.93
C ALA A 412 47.04 -11.68 -11.96
N GLY A 413 48.35 -11.43 -12.09
CA GLY A 413 48.93 -10.09 -12.09
C GLY A 413 48.83 -9.40 -10.72
N THR A 414 48.91 -10.16 -9.63
CA THR A 414 48.87 -9.64 -8.26
C THR A 414 50.05 -8.69 -8.04
N HIS A 415 49.83 -7.59 -7.32
CA HIS A 415 50.93 -6.70 -6.97
C HIS A 415 51.99 -7.47 -6.16
N PRO A 416 53.30 -7.37 -6.48
CA PRO A 416 54.32 -8.21 -5.86
C PRO A 416 54.36 -8.15 -4.33
N THR A 417 54.12 -6.97 -3.74
CA THR A 417 54.04 -6.82 -2.27
C THR A 417 52.93 -7.67 -1.67
N THR A 418 51.71 -7.59 -2.22
CA THR A 418 50.56 -8.37 -1.79
C THR A 418 50.78 -9.87 -2.00
N ALA A 419 51.40 -10.25 -3.12
CA ALA A 419 51.72 -11.64 -3.42
C ALA A 419 52.74 -12.22 -2.42
N ILE A 420 53.80 -11.47 -2.08
CA ILE A 420 54.81 -11.90 -1.11
C ILE A 420 54.23 -12.00 0.29
N GLU A 421 53.38 -11.05 0.71
CA GLU A 421 52.68 -11.12 1.99
C GLU A 421 51.78 -12.36 2.06
N ALA A 422 50.98 -12.63 1.03
CA ALA A 422 50.13 -13.82 0.95
C ALA A 422 50.95 -15.12 1.01
N LEU A 423 52.08 -15.18 0.30
CA LEU A 423 53.00 -16.33 0.33
C LEU A 423 53.66 -16.50 1.70
N THR A 424 53.99 -15.41 2.38
CA THR A 424 54.55 -15.44 3.74
C THR A 424 53.56 -16.09 4.70
N ILE A 425 52.29 -15.73 4.60
CA ILE A 425 51.20 -16.31 5.40
C ILE A 425 51.03 -17.80 5.04
N ALA A 426 50.93 -18.13 3.75
CA ALA A 426 50.78 -19.51 3.28
C ALA A 426 51.94 -20.43 3.68
N CYS A 427 53.17 -19.91 3.72
CA CYS A 427 54.36 -20.64 4.16
C CYS A 427 54.57 -20.62 5.68
N SER A 428 53.60 -20.16 6.47
CA SER A 428 53.70 -20.04 7.94
C SER A 428 54.95 -19.24 8.40
N GLY A 429 55.37 -18.26 7.60
CA GLY A 429 56.53 -17.42 7.87
C GLY A 429 57.89 -17.99 7.47
N ASP A 430 57.97 -19.11 6.73
CA ASP A 430 59.24 -19.63 6.20
C ASP A 430 59.82 -18.71 5.11
N THR A 431 60.65 -17.76 5.52
CA THR A 431 61.24 -16.75 4.65
C THR A 431 62.13 -17.35 3.56
N ALA A 432 62.78 -18.50 3.80
CA ALA A 432 63.66 -19.11 2.80
C ALA A 432 62.87 -19.66 1.60
N THR A 433 61.72 -20.27 1.89
CA THR A 433 60.79 -20.75 0.84
C THR A 433 60.16 -19.57 0.11
N VAL A 434 59.73 -18.53 0.83
CA VAL A 434 59.12 -17.32 0.23
C VAL A 434 60.10 -16.60 -0.70
N ASP A 435 61.35 -16.39 -0.28
CA ASP A 435 62.38 -15.72 -1.10
C ASP A 435 62.64 -16.49 -2.40
N ALA A 436 62.72 -17.83 -2.33
CA ALA A 436 62.93 -18.68 -3.49
C ALA A 436 61.75 -18.60 -4.48
N LEU A 437 60.51 -18.50 -3.98
CA LEU A 437 59.32 -18.33 -4.80
C LEU A 437 59.21 -16.91 -5.38
N ALA A 438 59.57 -15.89 -4.60
CA ALA A 438 59.59 -14.49 -5.02
C ALA A 438 60.55 -14.25 -6.19
N GLU A 439 61.75 -14.84 -6.11
CA GLU A 439 62.74 -14.78 -7.18
C GLU A 439 62.26 -15.49 -8.44
N ARG A 440 61.67 -16.69 -8.29
CA ARG A 440 61.21 -17.52 -9.41
C ARG A 440 60.05 -16.89 -10.19
N HIS A 441 59.05 -16.39 -9.48
CA HIS A 441 57.75 -16.05 -10.08
C HIS A 441 57.52 -14.54 -10.27
N PHE A 442 58.18 -13.70 -9.47
CA PHE A 442 57.96 -12.25 -9.48
C PHE A 442 59.21 -11.44 -9.88
N ASN A 443 60.31 -12.12 -10.24
CA ASN A 443 61.60 -11.51 -10.55
C ASN A 443 62.10 -10.53 -9.47
N GLN A 444 61.75 -10.79 -8.20
CA GLN A 444 62.24 -10.00 -7.08
C GLN A 444 63.42 -10.72 -6.45
N SER A 445 64.61 -10.12 -6.53
CA SER A 445 65.75 -10.59 -5.75
C SER A 445 65.46 -10.38 -4.25
N PRO A 446 65.98 -11.24 -3.35
CA PRO A 446 65.79 -11.11 -1.91
C PRO A 446 66.30 -9.74 -1.48
N THR A 447 65.39 -8.81 -1.28
CA THR A 447 65.67 -7.61 -0.53
C THR A 447 65.39 -8.05 0.88
N PRO A 448 66.39 -8.17 1.77
CA PRO A 448 66.11 -8.53 3.15
C PRO A 448 65.05 -7.54 3.63
N LEU A 449 63.88 -8.05 4.05
CA LEU A 449 62.96 -7.26 4.86
C LEU A 449 63.84 -6.57 5.89
N ALA A 450 63.89 -5.23 5.85
CA ALA A 450 64.70 -4.48 6.78
C ALA A 450 64.36 -5.02 8.16
N PRO A 451 65.37 -5.43 8.97
CA PRO A 451 65.09 -6.04 10.26
C PRO A 451 64.13 -5.12 10.99
N VAL A 452 63.05 -5.66 11.57
CA VAL A 452 62.16 -4.89 12.45
C VAL A 452 63.06 -4.24 13.49
N ILE A 453 63.29 -2.94 13.34
CA ILE A 453 64.18 -2.20 14.21
C ILE A 453 63.47 -2.13 15.55
N ASP A 454 63.99 -2.85 16.55
CA ASP A 454 63.50 -2.76 17.92
C ASP A 454 63.82 -1.36 18.49
N LEU A 455 62.83 -0.46 18.39
CA LEU A 455 62.91 0.92 18.85
C LEU A 455 62.91 1.04 20.38
N THR A 456 62.90 -0.06 21.14
CA THR A 456 62.87 -0.01 22.61
C THR A 456 64.23 0.34 23.24
N THR A 457 65.33 0.27 22.48
CA THR A 457 66.66 0.66 22.99
C THR A 457 67.12 2.02 22.46
N ARG A 458 67.47 2.91 23.42
CA ARG A 458 67.92 4.29 23.20
C ARG A 458 69.16 4.42 22.29
N ALA A 459 69.95 3.36 22.14
CA ALA A 459 71.15 3.34 21.29
C ALA A 459 70.79 3.24 19.80
N VAL A 460 69.83 2.36 19.45
CA VAL A 460 69.40 2.10 18.07
C VAL A 460 68.65 3.29 17.49
N LEU A 461 67.83 3.95 18.32
CA LEU A 461 67.09 5.17 17.96
C LEU A 461 68.01 6.36 17.61
N ARG A 462 69.26 6.35 18.12
CA ARG A 462 70.25 7.42 17.88
C ARG A 462 71.04 7.22 16.59
N GLU A 463 71.19 5.98 16.13
CA GLU A 463 71.85 5.62 14.87
C GLU A 463 70.92 5.77 13.66
N ALA A 464 69.61 5.58 13.85
CA ALA A 464 68.60 5.70 12.80
C ALA A 464 68.18 7.15 12.47
N LEU A 465 68.50 8.12 13.34
CA LEU A 465 68.20 9.54 13.12
C LEU A 465 69.34 10.21 12.34
N PRO A 466 69.07 10.95 11.25
CA PRO A 466 70.10 11.70 10.55
C PRO A 466 70.73 12.74 11.50
N LEU A 467 72.07 12.86 11.48
CA LEU A 467 72.80 13.88 12.22
C LEU A 467 72.31 15.28 11.79
N PRO A 468 71.86 16.14 12.73
CA PRO A 468 71.19 17.37 12.35
C PRO A 468 72.19 18.39 11.80
N THR A 469 72.03 18.73 10.53
CA THR A 469 72.51 20.00 9.97
C THR A 469 71.34 20.97 9.95
N ALA A 470 70.95 21.48 11.13
CA ALA A 470 69.92 22.52 11.23
C ALA A 470 70.09 23.37 12.50
N THR A 471 70.27 24.67 12.30
CA THR A 471 70.57 25.69 13.31
C THR A 471 69.33 26.43 13.82
N GLY A 472 68.27 25.71 14.27
CA GLY A 472 67.11 26.38 14.85
C GLY A 472 65.98 25.47 15.36
N ILE A 473 65.34 25.86 16.46
CA ILE A 473 64.28 25.12 17.18
C ILE A 473 63.00 24.90 16.35
N ASN A 474 62.75 25.72 15.33
CA ASN A 474 61.58 25.59 14.45
C ASN A 474 61.68 24.45 13.42
N ASP A 475 62.87 23.84 13.26
CA ASP A 475 63.11 22.81 12.24
C ASP A 475 62.71 21.39 12.73
N LEU A 476 62.81 21.15 14.03
CA LEU A 476 62.52 19.83 14.64
C LEU A 476 61.02 19.48 14.60
N ALA A 477 60.15 20.46 14.80
CA ALA A 477 58.69 20.27 14.77
C ALA A 477 58.20 19.93 13.34
N THR A 478 58.83 20.53 12.33
CA THR A 478 58.52 20.27 10.91
C THR A 478 58.99 18.88 10.48
N GLN A 479 60.16 18.43 10.96
CA GLN A 479 60.67 17.08 10.68
C GLN A 479 59.86 15.97 11.36
N LEU A 480 59.36 16.20 12.58
CA LEU A 480 58.48 15.26 13.27
C LEU A 480 57.09 15.16 12.62
N ALA A 481 56.55 16.26 12.08
CA ALA A 481 55.29 16.25 11.36
C ALA A 481 55.36 15.40 10.07
N ASN A 482 56.50 15.40 9.38
CA ASN A 482 56.72 14.62 8.15
C ASN A 482 56.88 13.11 8.39
N LEU A 483 57.09 12.67 9.63
CA LEU A 483 57.20 11.25 9.99
C LEU A 483 55.83 10.60 10.34
N VAL A 484 54.77 11.40 10.50
CA VAL A 484 53.48 10.95 11.06
C VAL A 484 52.35 10.91 10.03
N VAL A 485 52.58 11.31 8.76
CA VAL A 485 51.51 11.32 7.73
C VAL A 485 51.67 10.14 6.75
N PRO A 486 50.70 9.20 6.67
CA PRO A 486 50.60 8.27 5.56
C PRO A 486 50.12 9.01 4.31
N SER A 487 50.80 8.78 3.19
CA SER A 487 50.42 9.27 1.86
C SER A 487 48.96 8.90 1.53
N LEU A 488 48.11 9.93 1.44
CA LEU A 488 46.84 9.92 0.71
C LEU A 488 46.78 11.25 -0.07
N ASP A 489 46.95 11.18 -1.39
CA ASP A 489 46.38 12.18 -2.32
C ASP A 489 44.99 11.65 -2.75
N PRO A 490 43.95 12.49 -3.04
CA PRO A 490 43.97 13.48 -4.14
C PRO A 490 42.97 14.69 -3.94
N PRO A 491 42.51 15.43 -4.97
CA PRO A 491 43.16 16.10 -6.10
C PRO A 491 43.02 17.66 -6.07
N MET A 492 43.64 18.28 -7.09
CA MET A 492 43.66 19.69 -7.49
C MET A 492 42.36 20.52 -7.40
N LEU A 493 42.56 21.76 -6.97
CA LEU A 493 41.65 22.92 -6.84
C LEU A 493 41.00 23.43 -8.15
N ALA A 494 39.77 23.93 -8.02
CA ALA A 494 39.29 25.16 -8.68
C ALA A 494 38.19 25.82 -7.81
N ASN A 495 38.52 26.82 -6.99
CA ASN A 495 38.32 28.26 -7.22
C ASN A 495 36.86 28.70 -7.49
N HIS A 496 36.17 29.25 -6.49
CA HIS A 496 36.03 30.71 -6.27
C HIS A 496 34.92 31.07 -5.25
N ALA A 497 35.27 32.01 -4.37
CA ALA A 497 34.43 33.06 -3.75
C ALA A 497 33.31 32.70 -2.74
N GLN A 498 33.65 32.99 -1.47
CA GLN A 498 32.81 33.40 -0.32
C GLN A 498 31.80 34.56 -0.60
N PRO A 499 30.95 35.03 0.37
CA PRO A 499 30.38 34.43 1.60
C PRO A 499 28.87 34.77 1.86
N GLU A 500 28.37 34.38 3.05
CA GLU A 500 27.18 34.88 3.81
C GLU A 500 25.78 34.34 3.47
N PHE A 501 25.29 33.35 4.25
CA PHE A 501 24.43 33.51 5.44
C PHE A 501 24.34 32.19 6.22
#